data_AF-A0A7C5MLK7-F1
#
_entry.id   AF-A0A7C5MLK7-F1
#
_cell.length_a   1.000
_cell.length_b   1.000
_cell.length_c   1.000
_cell.angle_alpha   90.00
_cell.angle_beta   90.00
_cell.angle_gamma   90.00
#
_symmetry.space_group_name_H-M   'P 1'
#
loop_
_entity.id
_entity.type
_entity.pdbx_description
1 polymer ?
#
loop_
_entity_poly.entity_id
_entity_poly.type
_entity_poly.pdbx_seq_one_letter_code
_entity_poly.pdbx_strand_id
1 'polypeptide(L)'
;MFKTPILIINAKNYLESSGEKGVLLAKSAEKVARELEVNIVIAPPTPLLYTITKSVSIPVYTQHVDLSKVGGTTGFIVPELVKDMGAKGSIINHSEHQLP
;
A
#
# COMPACT_ATOMS: atom_id res chain seq x y z
N MET A 1 14.55 9.08 1.17
CA MET A 1 13.52 9.93 1.78
C MET A 1 12.47 10.22 0.72
N PHE A 2 11.17 10.08 1.00
CA PHE A 2 10.14 10.43 0.02
C PHE A 2 10.19 11.94 -0.23
N LYS A 3 10.06 12.36 -1.49
CA LYS A 3 10.07 13.77 -1.85
C LYS A 3 8.73 14.38 -1.47
N THR A 4 8.77 15.55 -0.86
CA THR A 4 7.59 16.39 -0.61
C THR A 4 7.42 17.39 -1.76
N PRO A 5 6.19 17.78 -2.11
CA PRO A 5 4.92 17.32 -1.55
C PRO A 5 4.59 15.88 -1.95
N ILE A 6 3.79 15.19 -1.13
CA ILE A 6 3.38 13.80 -1.31
C ILE A 6 1.86 13.66 -1.21
N LEU A 7 1.26 12.90 -2.13
CA LEU A 7 -0.13 12.46 -2.07
C LEU A 7 -0.17 10.96 -1.78
N ILE A 8 -0.83 10.57 -0.69
CA ILE A 8 -1.04 9.15 -0.35
C ILE A 8 -2.50 8.81 -0.62
N ILE A 9 -2.73 7.87 -1.54
CA ILE A 9 -4.06 7.35 -1.87
C ILE A 9 -4.29 6.09 -1.03
N ASN A 10 -5.02 6.24 0.08
CA ASN A 10 -5.52 5.08 0.83
C ASN A 10 -6.74 4.51 0.12
N ALA A 11 -6.58 3.36 -0.55
CA ALA A 11 -7.64 2.75 -1.35
C ALA A 11 -8.69 2.02 -0.49
N LYS A 12 -8.45 1.90 0.83
CA LYS A 12 -9.30 1.21 1.81
C LYS A 12 -9.74 -0.17 1.31
N ASN A 13 -10.93 -0.63 1.68
CA ASN A 13 -11.51 -1.91 1.29
C ASN A 13 -12.79 -1.72 0.43
N TYR A 14 -12.75 -0.78 -0.52
CA TYR A 14 -13.87 -0.54 -1.44
C TYR A 14 -13.91 -1.57 -2.57
N LEU A 15 -15.10 -1.90 -3.09
CA LEU A 15 -15.22 -2.82 -4.24
C LEU A 15 -14.58 -2.24 -5.50
N GLU A 16 -14.57 -0.92 -5.61
CA GLU A 16 -13.96 -0.11 -6.65
C GLU A 16 -12.43 -0.18 -6.63
N SER A 17 -11.83 -0.57 -5.51
CA SER A 17 -10.38 -0.78 -5.36
C SER A 17 -9.99 -2.25 -5.19
N SER A 18 -10.92 -3.18 -5.46
CA SER A 18 -10.68 -4.63 -5.38
C SER A 18 -10.25 -5.24 -6.73
N GLY A 19 -9.55 -6.38 -6.68
CA GLY A 19 -9.11 -7.13 -7.87
C GLY A 19 -8.41 -6.27 -8.92
N GLU A 20 -8.79 -6.48 -10.19
CA GLU A 20 -8.29 -5.72 -11.35
C GLU A 20 -8.56 -4.21 -11.24
N LYS A 21 -9.64 -3.80 -10.57
CA LYS A 21 -9.94 -2.36 -10.41
C LYS A 21 -8.90 -1.67 -9.52
N GLY A 22 -8.43 -2.36 -8.49
CA GLY A 22 -7.32 -1.88 -7.65
C GLY A 22 -6.02 -1.73 -8.43
N VAL A 23 -5.71 -2.67 -9.33
CA VAL A 23 -4.54 -2.59 -10.22
C VAL A 23 -4.68 -1.42 -11.20
N LEU A 24 -5.87 -1.23 -11.78
CA LEU A 24 -6.15 -0.11 -12.68
C LEU A 24 -6.02 1.24 -11.96
N LEU A 25 -6.50 1.35 -10.72
CA LEU A 25 -6.33 2.54 -9.88
C LEU A 25 -4.85 2.84 -9.64
N ALA A 26 -4.03 1.84 -9.30
CA ALA A 26 -2.60 2.00 -9.11
C ALA A 26 -1.89 2.49 -10.39
N LYS A 27 -2.20 1.89 -11.55
CA LYS A 27 -1.64 2.32 -12.84
C LYS A 27 -2.06 3.75 -13.23
N SER A 28 -3.29 4.12 -12.89
CA SER A 28 -3.79 5.49 -13.11
C SER A 28 -3.03 6.49 -12.24
N ALA A 29 -2.81 6.17 -10.96
CA ALA A 29 -1.99 6.97 -10.06
C ALA A 29 -0.54 7.11 -10.56
N GLU A 30 0.07 6.02 -11.06
CA GLU A 30 1.41 6.05 -11.65
C GLU A 30 1.49 6.95 -12.88
N LYS A 31 0.49 6.84 -13.78
CA LYS A 31 0.41 7.68 -14.98
C LYS A 31 0.41 9.16 -14.59
N VAL A 32 -0.44 9.56 -13.64
CA VAL A 32 -0.54 10.95 -13.16
C VAL A 32 0.75 11.40 -12.47
N ALA A 33 1.34 10.55 -11.63
CA ALA A 33 2.60 10.86 -10.95
C ALA A 33 3.72 11.18 -11.95
N ARG A 34 3.80 10.40 -13.04
CA ARG A 34 4.77 10.60 -14.12
C ARG A 34 4.46 11.84 -14.96
N GLU A 35 3.21 12.04 -15.37
CA GLU A 35 2.82 13.15 -16.25
C GLU A 35 2.95 14.52 -15.57
N LEU A 36 2.70 14.58 -14.27
CA LEU A 36 2.79 15.83 -13.50
C LEU A 36 4.08 15.97 -12.70
N GLU A 37 4.98 14.97 -12.78
CA GLU A 37 6.22 14.91 -12.00
C GLU A 37 6.02 15.10 -10.48
N VAL A 38 4.93 14.53 -9.95
CA VAL A 38 4.55 14.61 -8.53
C VAL A 38 4.73 13.27 -7.81
N ASN A 39 4.86 13.32 -6.48
CA ASN A 39 5.03 12.11 -5.68
C ASN A 39 3.66 11.57 -5.24
N ILE A 40 3.27 10.42 -5.80
CA ILE A 40 2.05 9.71 -5.42
C ILE A 40 2.44 8.35 -4.84
N VAL A 41 1.80 7.99 -3.74
CA VAL A 41 1.91 6.66 -3.10
C VAL A 41 0.52 6.06 -3.04
N ILE A 42 0.41 4.76 -3.30
CA ILE A 42 -0.86 4.04 -3.15
C ILE A 42 -0.78 3.02 -2.00
N ALA A 43 -1.84 2.95 -1.20
CA ALA A 43 -2.02 1.93 -0.16
C ALA A 43 -3.24 1.05 -0.51
N PRO A 44 -3.04 -0.06 -1.26
CA PRO A 44 -4.12 -0.96 -1.65
C PRO A 44 -4.59 -1.86 -0.50
N PRO A 45 -5.75 -2.53 -0.63
CA PRO A 45 -6.13 -3.62 0.25
C PRO A 45 -5.00 -4.64 0.37
N THR A 46 -4.73 -5.16 1.58
CA THR A 46 -3.63 -6.12 1.83
C THR A 46 -3.59 -7.30 0.86
N PRO A 47 -4.73 -7.93 0.47
CA PRO A 47 -4.71 -9.03 -0.51
C PRO A 47 -4.15 -8.67 -1.89
N LEU A 48 -4.11 -7.39 -2.25
CA LEU A 48 -3.59 -6.89 -3.52
C LEU A 48 -2.16 -6.35 -3.43
N LEU A 49 -1.57 -6.29 -2.23
CA LEU A 49 -0.29 -5.61 -1.98
C LEU A 49 0.81 -6.12 -2.93
N TYR A 50 1.06 -7.42 -2.94
CA TYR A 50 2.09 -8.02 -3.78
C TYR A 50 1.83 -7.79 -5.27
N THR A 51 0.60 -8.02 -5.75
CA THR A 51 0.23 -7.80 -7.14
C THR A 51 0.47 -6.35 -7.58
N ILE A 52 0.10 -5.38 -6.76
CA ILE A 52 0.25 -3.95 -7.10
C ILE A 52 1.71 -3.53 -7.06
N THR A 53 2.50 -3.96 -6.06
CA THR A 53 3.95 -3.68 -6.03
C THR A 53 4.70 -4.18 -7.26
N LYS A 54 4.22 -5.25 -7.92
CA LYS A 54 4.78 -5.77 -9.17
C LYS A 54 4.24 -5.10 -10.43
N SER A 55 3.14 -4.36 -10.31
CA SER A 55 2.41 -3.77 -11.44
C SER A 55 2.73 -2.31 -11.70
N VAL A 56 3.33 -1.60 -10.73
CA VAL A 56 3.65 -0.17 -10.82
C VAL A 56 5.03 0.13 -10.21
N SER A 57 5.60 1.27 -10.59
CA SER A 57 6.91 1.77 -10.14
C SER A 57 6.80 2.86 -9.06
N ILE A 58 5.61 3.47 -8.89
CA ILE A 58 5.36 4.37 -7.76
C ILE A 58 5.47 3.62 -6.43
N PRO A 59 5.81 4.29 -5.32
CA PRO A 59 5.85 3.62 -4.03
C PRO A 59 4.48 3.08 -3.63
N VAL A 60 4.50 1.87 -3.06
CA VAL A 60 3.29 1.20 -2.55
C VAL A 60 3.45 1.03 -1.05
N TYR A 61 2.44 1.43 -0.29
CA TYR A 61 2.35 1.18 1.15
C TYR A 61 1.37 0.04 1.43
N THR A 62 1.52 -0.65 2.56
CA THR A 62 0.39 -1.42 3.14
C THR A 62 -0.52 -0.50 3.96
N GLN A 63 -1.77 -0.89 4.16
CA GLN A 63 -2.70 -0.13 5.00
C GLN A 63 -2.48 -0.34 6.50
N HIS A 64 -1.81 -1.43 6.88
CA HIS A 64 -1.57 -1.81 8.26
C HIS A 64 -0.39 -2.78 8.36
N VAL A 65 0.27 -2.78 9.52
CA VAL A 65 1.19 -3.83 9.97
C VAL A 65 0.99 -4.08 11.45
N ASP A 66 1.12 -5.33 11.85
CA ASP A 66 1.03 -5.74 13.24
C ASP A 66 2.40 -5.70 13.94
N LEU A 67 2.38 -5.45 15.25
CA LEU A 67 3.54 -5.67 16.12
C LEU A 67 3.68 -7.17 16.40
N SER A 68 4.13 -7.92 15.40
CA SER A 68 4.29 -9.37 15.45
C SER A 68 5.61 -9.81 14.84
N LYS A 69 6.18 -10.90 15.36
CA LYS A 69 7.41 -11.49 14.83
C LYS A 69 7.11 -12.43 13.67
N VAL A 70 8.07 -12.63 12.78
CA VAL A 70 8.03 -13.71 11.78
C VAL A 70 7.91 -15.07 12.48
N GLY A 71 6.98 -15.92 12.02
CA GLY A 71 6.78 -17.27 12.55
C GLY A 71 5.31 -17.62 12.77
N GLY A 72 5.02 -18.30 13.89
CA GLY A 72 3.66 -18.75 14.25
C GLY A 72 2.73 -17.61 14.65
N THR A 73 2.34 -16.76 13.70
CA THR A 73 1.47 -15.59 13.86
C THR A 73 0.39 -15.57 12.78
N THR A 74 -0.36 -16.67 12.65
CA THR A 74 -1.43 -16.82 11.64
C THR A 74 -2.42 -15.65 11.70
N GLY A 75 -2.65 -15.01 10.56
CA GLY A 75 -3.58 -13.88 10.42
C GLY A 75 -2.96 -12.50 10.63
N PHE A 76 -1.74 -12.41 11.18
CA PHE A 76 -1.05 -11.13 11.37
C PHE A 76 -0.30 -10.69 10.11
N ILE A 77 -0.26 -9.37 9.89
CA ILE A 77 0.47 -8.70 8.81
C ILE A 77 1.84 -8.26 9.34
N VAL A 78 2.82 -9.14 9.22
CA VAL A 78 4.18 -8.94 9.75
C VAL A 78 4.99 -7.96 8.88
N PRO A 79 5.64 -6.91 9.44
CA PRO A 79 6.38 -5.89 8.70
C PRO A 79 7.46 -6.44 7.76
N GLU A 80 8.19 -7.47 8.18
CA GLU A 80 9.24 -8.11 7.39
C GLU A 80 8.69 -8.76 6.12
N LEU A 81 7.51 -9.39 6.20
CA LEU A 81 6.85 -10.00 5.05
C LEU A 81 6.29 -8.94 4.10
N VAL A 82 5.73 -7.85 4.64
CA VAL A 82 5.28 -6.69 3.85
C VAL A 82 6.45 -6.06 3.08
N LYS A 83 7.61 -5.96 3.71
CA LYS A 83 8.82 -5.45 3.05
C LYS A 83 9.30 -6.38 1.93
N ASP A 84 9.25 -7.69 2.14
CA ASP A 84 9.60 -8.70 1.12
C ASP A 84 8.66 -8.65 -0.09
N MET A 85 7.37 -8.36 0.14
CA MET A 85 6.40 -8.11 -0.93
C MET A 85 6.75 -6.87 -1.77
N GLY A 86 7.69 -6.01 -1.34
CA GLY A 86 8.15 -4.84 -2.10
C GLY A 86 7.54 -3.52 -1.65
N ALA A 87 6.69 -3.52 -0.62
CA ALA A 87 6.13 -2.31 -0.04
C ALA A 87 7.24 -1.40 0.50
N LYS A 88 7.04 -0.09 0.35
CA LYS A 88 8.00 0.95 0.78
C LYS A 88 7.62 1.61 2.11
N GLY A 89 6.50 1.23 2.70
CA GLY A 89 6.00 1.76 3.96
C GLY A 89 4.66 1.17 4.36
N SER A 90 4.10 1.68 5.46
CA SER A 90 2.79 1.31 5.99
C SER A 90 2.07 2.56 6.49
N ILE A 91 0.75 2.58 6.37
CA ILE A 91 -0.10 3.40 7.24
C ILE A 91 -0.15 2.72 8.61
N ILE A 92 -0.16 3.50 9.69
CA ILE A 92 -0.26 3.00 11.06
C ILE A 92 -1.32 3.82 11.80
N ASN A 93 -2.06 3.16 12.70
CA ASN A 93 -3.03 3.81 13.58
C ASN A 93 -4.08 4.67 12.85
N HIS A 94 -4.55 4.21 11.68
CA HIS A 94 -5.63 4.87 10.96
C HIS A 94 -6.90 4.85 11.84
N SER A 95 -7.79 5.84 11.72
CA SER A 95 -9.00 5.91 12.55
C SER A 95 -9.93 4.70 12.43
N GLU A 96 -9.85 3.97 11.30
CA GLU A 96 -10.61 2.73 11.04
C GLU A 96 -9.88 1.46 11.50
N HIS A 97 -8.63 1.59 11.97
CA HIS A 97 -7.79 0.51 12.49
C HIS A 97 -6.79 1.07 13.52
N GLN A 98 -7.31 1.45 14.68
CA GLN A 98 -6.50 2.01 15.76
C GLN A 98 -5.65 0.92 16.40
N LEU A 99 -4.38 1.22 16.64
CA LEU A 99 -3.48 0.33 17.38
C LEU A 99 -3.72 0.51 18.89
N PRO A 100 -3.63 -0.57 19.69
CA PRO A 100 -3.77 -0.50 21.15
C PRO A 100 -2.66 0.29 21.84
#